data_AF-A0A2W0EKM9-F1
#
_entry.id   AF-A0A2W0EKM9-F1
#
_cell.length_a   1.000
_cell.length_b   1.000
_cell.length_c   1.000
_cell.angle_alpha   90.00
_cell.angle_beta   90.00
_cell.angle_gamma   90.00
#
_symmetry.space_group_name_H-M   'P 1'
#
loop_
_entity.id
_entity.type
_entity.pdbx_description
1 polymer ?
#
loop_
_entity_poly.entity_id
_entity_poly.type
_entity_poly.pdbx_seq_one_letter_code
_entity_poly.pdbx_strand_id
1 'polypeptide(L)'
;VLLVEPYANDSLDDNINPVGRLFYAASTFICTPNSLSQEVGLGLGAQAGEARLRKVFNEAGFSSFRRATETPFNLILEARK
;
A
#
# COMPACT_ATOMS: atom_id res chain seq x y z
N VAL A 1 -13.53 -7.13 -0.06
CA VAL A 1 -12.08 -7.40 0.10
C VAL A 1 -11.61 -6.65 1.32
N LEU A 2 -10.86 -7.34 2.18
CA LEU A 2 -10.13 -6.72 3.29
C LEU A 2 -8.65 -6.74 2.89
N LEU A 3 -8.03 -5.57 2.81
CA LEU A 3 -6.62 -5.40 2.48
C LEU A 3 -5.88 -4.94 3.73
N VAL A 4 -4.78 -5.60 4.05
CA VAL A 4 -3.92 -5.28 5.19
C VAL A 4 -2.52 -5.05 4.65
N GLU A 5 -2.05 -3.80 4.74
CA GLU A 5 -0.74 -3.40 4.22
C GLU A 5 0.09 -2.73 5.30
N PRO A 6 1.44 -2.80 5.23
CA PRO A 6 2.29 -1.97 6.06
C PRO A 6 1.90 -0.50 5.98
N TYR A 7 1.91 0.18 7.12
CA TYR A 7 1.47 1.57 7.19
C TYR A 7 2.40 2.46 6.36
N ALA A 8 1.80 3.23 5.45
CA ALA A 8 2.45 4.28 4.70
C ALA A 8 1.45 5.42 4.43
N ASN A 9 1.85 6.65 4.75
CA ASN A 9 1.16 7.85 4.28
C ASN A 9 1.39 8.04 2.78
N ASP A 10 0.60 8.92 2.15
CA ASP A 10 0.66 9.16 0.70
C ASP A 10 1.92 9.93 0.26
N SER A 11 2.55 10.68 1.17
CA SER A 11 3.75 11.47 0.90
C SER A 11 4.97 10.88 1.62
N LEU A 12 6.15 10.92 0.98
CA LEU A 12 7.37 10.38 1.57
C LEU A 12 7.77 11.09 2.86
N ASP A 13 7.62 12.42 2.92
CA ASP A 13 8.02 13.23 4.09
C ASP A 13 7.29 12.79 5.36
N ASP A 14 6.02 12.40 5.25
CA ASP A 14 5.19 11.88 6.35
C ASP A 14 5.61 10.47 6.80
N ASN A 15 6.47 9.80 6.03
CA ASN A 15 6.96 8.46 6.31
C ASN A 15 8.41 8.43 6.81
N ILE A 16 9.07 9.58 6.97
CA ILE A 16 10.45 9.67 7.46
C ILE A 16 10.49 9.47 8.98
N ASN A 17 10.33 8.23 9.40
CA ASN A 17 10.44 7.78 10.79
C ASN A 17 11.14 6.40 10.83
N PRO A 18 11.57 5.91 12.00
CA PRO A 18 12.31 4.64 12.08
C PRO A 18 11.57 3.44 11.48
N VAL A 19 10.25 3.36 11.66
CA VAL A 19 9.42 2.27 11.13
C VAL A 19 9.34 2.37 9.61
N GLY A 20 9.04 3.57 9.08
CA GLY A 20 9.00 3.83 7.65
C GLY A 20 10.32 3.48 6.98
N ARG A 21 11.47 3.87 7.54
CA ARG A 21 12.79 3.52 6.99
C ARG A 21 12.99 2.00 6.87
N LEU A 22 12.63 1.25 7.91
CA LEU A 22 12.75 -0.21 7.90
C LEU A 22 11.86 -0.84 6.82
N PHE A 23 10.59 -0.40 6.76
CA PHE A 23 9.60 -0.95 5.84
C PHE A 23 9.86 -0.58 4.37
N TYR A 24 10.26 0.66 4.09
CA TYR A 24 10.70 1.06 2.75
C TYR A 24 11.93 0.24 2.32
N ALA A 25 12.94 0.09 3.18
CA ALA A 25 14.12 -0.72 2.85
C ALA A 25 13.73 -2.17 2.53
N ALA A 26 12.96 -2.83 3.40
CA ALA A 26 12.52 -4.20 3.17
C ALA A 26 11.73 -4.34 1.86
N SER A 27 10.78 -3.44 1.61
CA SER A 27 9.94 -3.44 0.42
C SER A 27 10.73 -3.21 -0.87
N THR A 28 11.68 -2.28 -0.87
CA THR A 28 12.57 -2.04 -2.03
C THR A 28 13.33 -3.30 -2.42
N PHE A 29 13.76 -4.12 -1.47
CA PHE A 29 14.51 -5.35 -1.77
C PHE A 29 13.64 -6.60 -1.97
N ILE A 30 12.37 -6.58 -1.55
CA ILE A 30 11.50 -7.77 -1.54
C ILE A 30 10.22 -7.54 -2.37
N CYS A 31 9.38 -6.61 -1.93
CA CYS A 31 8.02 -6.45 -2.47
C CYS A 31 8.00 -5.73 -3.82
N THR A 32 8.79 -4.67 -3.99
CA THR A 32 8.90 -3.91 -5.23
C THR A 32 9.39 -4.76 -6.40
N PRO A 33 10.51 -5.51 -6.31
CA PRO A 33 10.95 -6.36 -7.43
C PRO A 33 9.94 -7.47 -7.74
N ASN A 34 9.28 -8.05 -6.72
CA ASN A 34 8.21 -9.02 -6.94
C ASN A 34 6.98 -8.39 -7.65
N SER A 35 6.66 -7.13 -7.37
CA SER A 35 5.59 -6.41 -8.09
C SER A 35 5.98 -6.11 -9.54
N LEU A 36 7.25 -5.79 -9.79
CA LEU A 36 7.78 -5.55 -11.13
C LEU A 36 7.87 -6.82 -11.99
N SER A 37 8.06 -8.00 -11.38
CA SER A 37 8.13 -9.27 -12.11
C SER A 37 6.77 -9.82 -12.55
N GLN A 38 5.68 -9.24 -12.10
CA GLN A 38 4.32 -9.62 -12.51
C GLN A 38 4.00 -9.03 -13.88
N GLU A 39 3.06 -9.64 -14.62
CA GLU A 39 2.63 -9.18 -15.95
C GLU A 39 2.25 -7.68 -15.96
N VAL A 40 1.58 -7.23 -14.90
CA VAL A 40 1.14 -5.84 -14.73
C VAL A 40 2.30 -4.88 -14.40
N GLY A 41 3.37 -5.36 -13.77
CA GLY A 41 4.62 -4.63 -13.55
C GLY A 41 4.51 -3.28 -12.82
N LEU A 42 3.47 -3.06 -12.02
CA LEU A 42 3.17 -1.73 -11.44
C LEU A 42 4.21 -1.21 -10.43
N GLY A 43 5.01 -2.10 -9.83
CA GLY A 43 6.11 -1.73 -8.92
C GLY A 43 5.66 -1.03 -7.64
N LEU A 44 4.44 -1.28 -7.15
CA LEU A 44 3.88 -0.57 -5.97
C LEU A 44 4.70 -0.79 -4.70
N GLY A 45 5.26 -1.99 -4.53
CA GLY A 45 5.81 -2.42 -3.24
C GLY A 45 4.75 -2.43 -2.14
N ALA A 46 5.20 -2.42 -0.89
CA ALA A 46 4.34 -2.44 0.30
C ALA A 46 4.04 -1.04 0.89
N GLN A 47 4.61 0.04 0.33
CA GLN A 47 4.50 1.42 0.86
C GLN A 47 3.89 2.34 -0.19
N ALA A 48 2.80 1.86 -0.79
CA ALA A 48 2.09 2.58 -1.85
C ALA A 48 1.25 3.75 -1.32
N GLY A 49 0.82 3.70 -0.06
CA GLY A 49 -0.12 4.67 0.53
C GLY A 49 -1.58 4.41 0.15
N GLU A 50 -2.51 4.93 0.94
CA GLU A 50 -3.95 4.68 0.75
C GLU A 50 -4.47 5.25 -0.58
N ALA A 51 -4.05 6.46 -0.96
CA ALA A 51 -4.54 7.09 -2.18
C ALA A 51 -4.17 6.28 -3.43
N ARG A 52 -2.94 5.72 -3.47
CA ARG A 52 -2.51 4.88 -4.59
C ARG A 52 -3.27 3.56 -4.60
N LEU A 53 -3.46 2.91 -3.45
CA LEU A 53 -4.24 1.67 -3.33
C LEU A 53 -5.69 1.89 -3.74
N ARG A 54 -6.33 2.98 -3.29
CA ARG A 54 -7.69 3.36 -3.69
C ARG A 54 -7.81 3.47 -5.20
N LYS A 55 -6.85 4.11 -5.87
CA LYS A 55 -6.86 4.23 -7.33
C LYS A 55 -6.82 2.85 -8.02
N VAL A 56 -5.98 1.93 -7.55
CA VAL A 56 -5.90 0.55 -8.07
C VAL A 56 -7.24 -0.18 -7.90
N PHE A 57 -7.88 -0.06 -6.74
CA PHE A 57 -9.19 -0.69 -6.51
C PHE A 57 -10.30 -0.08 -7.37
N ASN A 58 -10.29 1.24 -7.55
CA ASN A 58 -11.23 1.91 -8.45
C ASN A 58 -11.04 1.44 -9.90
N GLU A 59 -9.80 1.33 -10.37
CA GLU A 59 -9.48 0.79 -11.70
C GLU A 59 -9.92 -0.67 -11.85
N ALA A 60 -9.89 -1.46 -10.77
CA ALA A 60 -10.38 -2.83 -10.72
C ALA A 60 -11.92 -2.95 -10.60
N GLY A 61 -12.66 -1.83 -10.66
CA GLY A 61 -14.13 -1.79 -10.66
C GLY A 61 -14.77 -1.92 -9.28
N PHE A 62 -14.04 -1.61 -8.21
CA PHE A 62 -14.64 -1.48 -6.87
C PHE A 62 -15.33 -0.12 -6.74
N SER A 63 -16.58 -0.10 -6.26
CA SER A 63 -17.38 1.11 -6.11
C SER A 63 -17.24 1.77 -4.73
N SER A 64 -16.77 1.02 -3.72
CA SER A 64 -16.56 1.50 -2.37
C SER A 64 -15.18 1.12 -1.87
N PHE A 65 -14.47 2.10 -1.31
CA PHE A 65 -13.15 1.92 -0.69
C PHE A 65 -13.02 2.82 0.55
N ARG A 66 -12.68 2.25 1.70
CA ARG A 66 -12.52 3.01 2.95
C ARG A 66 -11.45 2.42 3.84
N ARG A 67 -10.83 3.26 4.69
CA ARG A 67 -10.06 2.79 5.84
C ARG A 67 -11.02 2.21 6.87
N ALA A 68 -10.86 0.93 7.19
CA ALA A 68 -11.66 0.24 8.19
C ALA A 68 -11.12 0.48 9.60
N THR A 69 -9.80 0.42 9.75
CA THR A 69 -9.06 0.76 10.97
C THR A 69 -7.57 0.88 10.62
N GLU A 70 -6.74 1.19 11.60
CA GLU A 70 -5.29 1.22 11.49
C GLU A 70 -4.60 0.86 12.79
N THR A 71 -3.31 0.54 12.68
CA THR A 71 -2.37 0.41 13.79
C THR A 71 -1.12 1.22 13.43
N PRO A 72 -0.18 1.42 14.37
CA PRO A 72 1.09 2.06 14.04
C PRO A 72 1.90 1.39 12.92
N PHE A 73 1.58 0.12 12.58
CA PHE A 73 2.31 -0.67 11.59
C PHE A 73 1.50 -1.05 10.36
N ASN A 74 0.16 -0.93 10.39
CA ASN A 74 -0.70 -1.42 9.31
C ASN A 74 -1.84 -0.46 8.99
N LEU A 75 -2.14 -0.34 7.71
CA LEU A 75 -3.39 0.19 7.18
C LEU A 75 -4.34 -0.98 6.89
N ILE A 76 -5.57 -0.91 7.40
CA ILE A 76 -6.60 -1.93 7.16
C ILE A 76 -7.70 -1.28 6.33
N LEU A 77 -7.83 -1.71 5.08
CA LEU A 77 -8.70 -1.10 4.08
C LEU A 77 -9.80 -2.10 3.68
N GLU A 78 -11.04 -1.59 3.57
CA GLU A 78 -12.18 -2.35 3.07
C GLU A 78 -12.56 -1.84 1.68
N ALA A 79 -12.67 -2.77 0.73
CA ALA A 79 -13.17 -2.49 -0.62
C ALA A 79 -14.37 -3.40 -0.97
N ARG A 80 -15.39 -2.82 -1.59
CA ARG A 80 -16.60 -3.52 -2.07
C ARG A 80 -16.88 -3.13 -3.52
N LYS A 81 -17.36 -4.10 -4.32
CA LYS A 81 -17.84 -3.86 -5.68
C LYS A 81 -19.25 -3.32 -5.63
#